data_AF-A0A8S9RA48-F1
#
_entry.id   AF-A0A8S9RA48-F1
#
_cell.length_a   1.000
_cell.length_b   1.000
_cell.length_c   1.000
_cell.angle_alpha   90.00
_cell.angle_beta   90.00
_cell.angle_gamma   90.00
#
_symmetry.space_group_name_H-M   'P 1'
#
loop_
_entity.id
_entity.type
_entity.pdbx_description
1 polymer ?
#
loop_
_entity_poly.entity_id
_entity_poly.type
_entity_poly.pdbx_seq_one_letter_code
_entity_poly.pdbx_strand_id
1 'polypeptide(L)'
;VPPPRKGSLYLRPLLFGSGASLGVSAASEYTFVVFGSPVQNYFKEGTAALNLYVEEVVPRAYIGGTGAVKAISNYGPVLDAMRRAKARGFSDVLYLDAETKKNIEEVSAANIFLVKGNTIVTPATNGTILRGIIRESVIEIALDLGYKVEERVVPVQELKEAEEVFCTGTAAGIASVGSITFQNIRTEYKVGDGLVTQQLRSILVGIQTGTIQDTKHWILVLKALSRAKSRGFSDVLYLDSVKKKYLEEASSCNVFVIKGRTISTPATNGTILEGITRKSVMEIASDQGYEVVEKALHVDEVMDADEVFCTGTAVGVAPVGTITYQDKRVEYETGDESVCQKLRSVLVGIQTGSIEDTKGWVTCIN
;
A
#
# COMPACT_ATOMS: atom_id res chain seq x y z
N VAL A 1 0.14 8.38 -11.71
CA VAL A 1 -0.16 8.38 -10.25
C VAL A 1 -1.10 9.56 -9.96
N PRO A 2 -2.20 9.40 -9.20
CA PRO A 2 -3.09 10.52 -8.90
C PRO A 2 -2.36 11.66 -8.19
N PRO A 3 -2.72 12.94 -8.43
CA PRO A 3 -2.19 14.04 -7.65
C PRO A 3 -2.50 13.86 -6.15
N PRO A 4 -1.69 14.44 -5.24
CA PRO A 4 -1.92 14.35 -3.81
C PRO A 4 -3.37 14.67 -3.44
N ARG A 5 -3.98 13.84 -2.59
CA ARG A 5 -5.36 13.95 -2.11
C ARG A 5 -6.46 13.83 -3.17
N LYS A 6 -6.13 13.57 -4.44
CA LYS A 6 -7.12 13.38 -5.53
C LYS A 6 -7.44 11.90 -5.82
N GLY A 7 -6.80 10.97 -5.14
CA GLY A 7 -6.99 9.53 -5.29
C GLY A 7 -5.82 8.75 -4.70
N SER A 8 -5.82 7.44 -4.95
CA SER A 8 -4.77 6.51 -4.52
C SER A 8 -4.24 5.72 -5.70
N LEU A 9 -2.99 5.26 -5.64
CA LEU A 9 -2.50 4.23 -6.56
C LEU A 9 -2.84 2.86 -5.96
N TYR A 10 -3.77 2.14 -6.58
CA TYR A 10 -4.12 0.80 -6.15
C TYR A 10 -3.13 -0.20 -6.74
N LEU A 11 -2.43 -0.94 -5.89
CA LEU A 11 -1.53 -2.02 -6.28
C LEU A 11 -2.31 -3.35 -6.28
N ARG A 12 -2.14 -4.13 -7.34
CA ARG A 12 -2.71 -5.48 -7.49
C ARG A 12 -1.59 -6.51 -7.65
N PRO A 13 -1.07 -7.05 -6.54
CA PRO A 13 -0.27 -8.27 -6.59
C PRO A 13 -1.15 -9.45 -7.01
N LEU A 14 -0.64 -10.30 -7.89
CA LEU A 14 -1.29 -11.51 -8.37
C LEU A 14 -0.24 -12.62 -8.48
N LEU A 15 -0.56 -13.79 -7.92
CA LEU A 15 0.22 -15.02 -8.06
C LEU A 15 -0.66 -16.06 -8.76
N PHE A 16 -0.16 -16.66 -9.85
CA PHE A 16 -0.86 -17.71 -10.56
C PHE A 16 0.10 -18.76 -11.13
N GLY A 17 -0.36 -20.01 -11.25
CA GLY A 17 0.40 -21.08 -11.89
C GLY A 17 0.48 -20.84 -13.40
N SER A 18 1.68 -20.83 -13.96
CA SER A 18 1.95 -20.51 -15.37
C SER A 18 2.60 -21.65 -16.16
N GLY A 19 2.91 -22.77 -15.50
CA GLY A 19 3.54 -23.92 -16.15
C GLY A 19 2.63 -24.65 -17.15
N ALA A 20 3.24 -25.21 -18.20
CA ALA A 20 2.54 -25.95 -19.24
C ALA A 20 2.10 -27.35 -18.76
N SER A 21 0.94 -27.44 -18.11
CA SER A 21 0.32 -28.71 -17.69
C SER A 21 -1.20 -28.67 -17.86
N LEU A 22 -1.77 -29.76 -18.36
CA LEU A 22 -3.22 -29.99 -18.38
C LEU A 22 -3.71 -30.86 -17.22
N GLY A 23 -2.78 -31.49 -16.48
CA GLY A 23 -3.12 -32.37 -15.36
C GLY A 23 -3.57 -31.58 -14.13
N VAL A 24 -4.46 -32.17 -13.32
CA VAL A 24 -4.91 -31.58 -12.05
C VAL A 24 -3.84 -31.83 -10.98
N SER A 25 -2.88 -30.91 -10.87
CA SER A 25 -1.82 -30.92 -9.86
C SER A 25 -1.43 -29.49 -9.49
N ALA A 26 -0.60 -29.32 -8.47
CA ALA A 26 0.10 -28.05 -8.26
C ALA A 26 0.91 -27.69 -9.52
N ALA A 27 1.00 -26.40 -9.84
CA ALA A 27 1.78 -25.95 -10.98
C ALA A 27 3.28 -26.13 -10.70
N SER A 28 4.05 -26.48 -11.74
CA SER A 28 5.52 -26.56 -11.67
C SER A 28 6.19 -25.19 -11.71
N GLU A 29 5.50 -24.20 -12.26
CA GLU A 29 5.96 -22.82 -12.42
C GLU A 29 4.86 -21.85 -12.04
N TYR A 30 5.26 -20.71 -11.47
CA TYR A 30 4.37 -19.65 -11.03
C TYR A 30 4.87 -18.31 -11.53
N THR A 31 3.91 -17.45 -11.87
CA THR A 31 4.17 -16.06 -12.22
C THR A 31 3.61 -15.16 -11.12
N PHE A 32 4.47 -14.31 -10.56
CA PHE A 32 4.09 -13.23 -9.68
C PHE A 32 4.15 -11.90 -10.44
N VAL A 33 3.03 -11.20 -10.53
CA VAL A 33 2.92 -9.91 -11.19
C VAL A 33 2.33 -8.89 -10.23
N VAL A 34 2.89 -7.68 -10.23
CA VAL A 34 2.31 -6.53 -9.56
C VAL A 34 2.03 -5.46 -10.60
N PHE A 35 0.79 -4.98 -10.64
CA PHE A 35 0.44 -3.83 -11.46
C PHE A 35 -0.29 -2.77 -10.64
N GLY A 36 -0.19 -1.52 -11.07
CA GLY A 36 -0.80 -0.37 -10.42
C GLY A 36 -1.88 0.26 -11.29
N SER A 37 -2.97 0.71 -10.68
CA SER A 37 -3.99 1.52 -11.35
C SER A 37 -4.39 2.72 -10.49
N PRO A 38 -4.43 3.95 -11.05
CA PRO A 38 -4.97 5.09 -10.33
C PRO A 38 -6.45 4.85 -10.02
N VAL A 39 -6.83 4.95 -8.74
CA VAL A 39 -8.22 4.89 -8.31
C VAL A 39 -8.63 6.23 -7.74
N GLN A 40 -9.83 6.69 -8.12
CA GLN A 40 -10.43 7.86 -7.50
C GLN A 40 -10.85 7.50 -6.06
N ASN A 41 -10.96 8.52 -5.21
CA ASN A 41 -11.62 8.34 -3.92
C ASN A 41 -13.06 7.87 -4.21
N TYR A 42 -13.36 6.61 -3.83
CA TYR A 42 -14.67 6.01 -4.05
C TYR A 42 -15.80 6.82 -3.42
N PHE A 43 -15.47 7.61 -2.40
CA PHE A 43 -16.41 8.42 -1.65
C PHE A 43 -15.98 9.89 -1.70
N LYS A 44 -16.36 10.57 -2.78
CA LYS A 44 -16.55 12.03 -2.73
C LYS A 44 -17.67 12.32 -1.71
N GLU A 45 -17.69 13.51 -1.12
CA GLU A 45 -18.87 13.98 -0.37
C GLU A 45 -20.13 13.71 -1.19
N GLY A 46 -21.11 13.00 -0.61
CA GLY A 46 -22.37 12.65 -1.28
C GLY A 46 -22.44 11.28 -1.98
N THR A 47 -21.52 10.33 -1.76
CA THR A 47 -21.74 8.95 -2.25
C THR A 47 -22.98 8.33 -1.61
N ALA A 48 -23.90 7.85 -2.45
CA ALA A 48 -25.10 7.17 -2.02
C ALA A 48 -24.75 5.91 -1.20
N ALA A 49 -25.45 5.72 -0.09
CA ALA A 49 -25.33 4.52 0.71
C ALA A 49 -25.77 3.28 -0.08
N LEU A 50 -25.17 2.13 0.21
CA LEU A 50 -25.45 0.89 -0.50
C LEU A 50 -26.89 0.42 -0.22
N ASN A 51 -27.57 -0.06 -1.24
CA ASN A 51 -28.80 -0.85 -1.11
C ASN A 51 -28.52 -2.31 -1.48
N LEU A 52 -28.59 -3.22 -0.51
CA LEU A 52 -28.16 -4.61 -0.72
C LEU A 52 -29.35 -5.55 -0.85
N TYR A 53 -29.14 -6.64 -1.58
CA TYR A 53 -30.06 -7.77 -1.64
C TYR A 53 -29.41 -8.99 -0.97
N VAL A 54 -30.17 -9.73 -0.17
CA VAL A 54 -29.69 -11.00 0.39
C VAL A 54 -29.83 -12.12 -0.65
N GLU A 55 -28.73 -12.78 -1.01
CA GLU A 55 -28.76 -13.93 -1.92
C GLU A 55 -29.13 -15.22 -1.17
N GLU A 56 -30.21 -15.85 -1.62
CA GLU A 56 -30.86 -16.98 -0.97
C GLU A 56 -30.58 -18.31 -1.70
N VAL A 57 -30.16 -18.24 -2.96
CA VAL A 57 -29.97 -19.41 -3.82
C VAL A 57 -28.57 -19.98 -3.65
N VAL A 58 -27.55 -19.15 -3.86
CA VAL A 58 -26.14 -19.58 -3.91
C VAL A 58 -25.32 -18.96 -2.78
N PRO A 59 -24.56 -19.75 -2.01
CA PRO A 59 -23.62 -19.20 -1.05
C PRO A 59 -22.35 -18.71 -1.76
N ARG A 60 -21.60 -17.83 -1.07
CA ARG A 60 -20.32 -17.31 -1.55
C ARG A 60 -19.20 -18.36 -1.47
N ALA A 61 -19.19 -19.10 -0.37
CA ALA A 61 -18.16 -20.08 -0.03
C ALA A 61 -18.74 -21.20 0.83
N TYR A 62 -17.99 -22.29 0.97
CA TYR A 62 -18.33 -23.45 1.80
C TYR A 62 -17.22 -23.71 2.82
N ILE A 63 -17.56 -24.30 3.97
CA ILE A 63 -16.58 -24.77 4.95
C ILE A 63 -15.67 -25.81 4.30
N GLY A 64 -14.36 -25.68 4.53
CA GLY A 64 -13.33 -26.47 3.85
C GLY A 64 -12.99 -26.00 2.42
N GLY A 65 -13.71 -25.01 1.89
CA GLY A 65 -13.41 -24.36 0.63
C GLY A 65 -12.40 -23.23 0.75
N THR A 66 -12.31 -22.40 -0.29
CA THR A 66 -11.33 -21.31 -0.39
C THR A 66 -11.82 -19.97 0.18
N GLY A 67 -12.94 -19.94 0.91
CA GLY A 67 -13.62 -18.70 1.31
C GLY A 67 -12.73 -17.69 2.05
N ALA A 68 -11.93 -18.17 3.00
CA ALA A 68 -11.00 -17.35 3.77
C ALA A 68 -9.73 -16.92 3.00
N VAL A 69 -9.54 -17.39 1.77
CA VAL A 69 -8.37 -17.09 0.93
C VAL A 69 -8.80 -16.16 -0.21
N LYS A 70 -7.96 -15.18 -0.57
CA LYS A 70 -8.26 -14.27 -1.68
C LYS A 70 -7.99 -14.92 -3.05
N ALA A 71 -8.75 -15.97 -3.37
CA ALA A 71 -8.63 -16.76 -4.60
C ALA A 71 -9.73 -16.43 -5.62
N ILE A 72 -9.42 -16.57 -6.92
CA ILE A 72 -10.37 -16.30 -8.02
C ILE A 72 -11.60 -17.21 -7.98
N SER A 73 -11.46 -18.42 -7.44
CA SER A 73 -12.54 -19.40 -7.25
C SER A 73 -13.72 -18.84 -6.45
N ASN A 74 -13.49 -17.85 -5.57
CA ASN A 74 -14.55 -17.22 -4.79
C ASN A 74 -15.26 -16.09 -5.55
N TYR A 75 -14.64 -15.54 -6.60
CA TYR A 75 -15.18 -14.39 -7.33
C TYR A 75 -16.00 -14.80 -8.55
N GLY A 76 -15.69 -15.93 -9.19
CA GLY A 76 -16.47 -16.43 -10.33
C GLY A 76 -17.95 -16.68 -10.00
N PRO A 77 -18.27 -17.47 -8.96
CA PRO A 77 -19.65 -17.82 -8.61
C PRO A 77 -20.53 -16.63 -8.21
N VAL A 78 -19.94 -15.58 -7.63
CA VAL A 78 -20.69 -14.40 -7.15
C VAL A 78 -21.08 -13.44 -8.27
N LEU A 79 -20.38 -13.45 -9.42
CA LEU A 79 -20.61 -12.48 -10.50
C LEU A 79 -22.04 -12.51 -11.04
N ASP A 80 -22.62 -13.69 -11.20
CA ASP A 80 -23.98 -13.81 -11.74
C ASP A 80 -25.04 -13.30 -10.74
N ALA A 81 -24.87 -13.61 -9.45
CA ALA A 81 -25.70 -13.05 -8.38
C ALA A 81 -25.62 -11.52 -8.32
N MET A 82 -24.41 -10.97 -8.36
CA MET A 82 -24.18 -9.52 -8.44
C MET A 82 -24.86 -8.90 -9.66
N ARG A 83 -24.76 -9.55 -10.83
CA ARG A 83 -25.38 -9.07 -12.08
C ARG A 83 -26.91 -9.03 -11.96
N ARG A 84 -27.53 -10.09 -11.41
CA ARG A 84 -28.98 -10.13 -11.19
C ARG A 84 -29.44 -9.06 -10.18
N ALA A 85 -28.70 -8.87 -9.09
CA ALA A 85 -29.01 -7.85 -8.11
C ALA A 85 -28.94 -6.44 -8.70
N LYS A 86 -27.90 -6.14 -9.48
CA LYS A 86 -27.77 -4.86 -10.21
C LYS A 86 -28.90 -4.64 -11.21
N ALA A 87 -29.29 -5.67 -11.96
CA ALA A 87 -30.43 -5.58 -12.89
C ALA A 87 -31.76 -5.26 -12.18
N ARG A 88 -31.86 -5.55 -10.89
CA ARG A 88 -33.02 -5.23 -10.02
C ARG A 88 -32.86 -3.91 -9.26
N GLY A 89 -31.78 -3.14 -9.51
CA GLY A 89 -31.54 -1.85 -8.86
C GLY A 89 -30.83 -1.91 -7.50
N PHE A 90 -30.28 -3.06 -7.12
CA PHE A 90 -29.44 -3.19 -5.92
C PHE A 90 -27.97 -2.88 -6.22
N SER A 91 -27.26 -2.35 -5.24
CA SER A 91 -25.84 -1.99 -5.32
C SER A 91 -24.96 -3.24 -5.33
N ASP A 92 -25.25 -4.19 -4.43
CA ASP A 92 -24.50 -5.42 -4.26
C ASP A 92 -25.32 -6.49 -3.51
N VAL A 93 -24.69 -7.64 -3.25
CA VAL A 93 -25.30 -8.83 -2.67
C VAL A 93 -24.71 -9.16 -1.31
N LEU A 94 -25.57 -9.37 -0.31
CA LEU A 94 -25.23 -9.95 0.99
C LEU A 94 -25.44 -11.47 0.95
N TYR A 95 -24.42 -12.22 1.31
CA TYR A 95 -24.45 -13.68 1.31
C TYR A 95 -24.75 -14.25 2.70
N LEU A 96 -25.47 -15.37 2.70
CA LEU A 96 -25.70 -16.19 3.87
C LEU A 96 -24.75 -17.39 3.88
N ASP A 97 -24.56 -17.96 5.07
CA ASP A 97 -23.80 -19.20 5.25
C ASP A 97 -24.39 -20.35 4.42
N ALA A 98 -23.50 -21.19 3.87
CA ALA A 98 -23.91 -22.27 2.99
C ALA A 98 -24.70 -23.38 3.70
N GLU A 99 -24.43 -23.62 4.98
CA GLU A 99 -24.94 -24.77 5.73
C GLU A 99 -26.40 -24.58 6.16
N THR A 100 -26.71 -23.45 6.79
CA THR A 100 -28.01 -23.17 7.38
C THR A 100 -28.81 -22.14 6.60
N LYS A 101 -28.15 -21.33 5.75
CA LYS A 101 -28.74 -20.18 5.04
C LYS A 101 -29.49 -19.23 5.97
N LYS A 102 -28.98 -19.04 7.20
CA LYS A 102 -29.63 -18.25 8.25
C LYS A 102 -28.72 -17.18 8.82
N ASN A 103 -27.42 -17.23 8.58
CA ASN A 103 -26.44 -16.33 9.15
C ASN A 103 -25.77 -15.53 8.04
N ILE A 104 -25.57 -14.24 8.25
CA ILE A 104 -24.89 -13.36 7.30
C ILE A 104 -23.37 -13.59 7.33
N GLU A 105 -22.73 -13.50 6.17
CA GLU A 105 -21.27 -13.67 6.03
C GLU A 105 -20.60 -12.43 5.43
N GLU A 106 -20.79 -12.18 4.13
CA GLU A 106 -20.09 -11.13 3.39
C GLU A 106 -20.97 -10.45 2.35
N VAL A 107 -20.57 -9.24 1.96
CA VAL A 107 -21.16 -8.51 0.83
C VAL A 107 -20.23 -8.63 -0.36
N SER A 108 -20.45 -9.62 -1.22
CA SER A 108 -19.61 -9.98 -2.38
C SER A 108 -18.09 -10.01 -2.12
N ALA A 109 -17.44 -8.85 -2.16
CA ALA A 109 -16.00 -8.68 -1.98
C ALA A 109 -15.62 -7.86 -0.73
N ALA A 110 -16.56 -7.64 0.19
CA ALA A 110 -16.43 -6.81 1.38
C ALA A 110 -16.98 -7.53 2.63
N ASN A 111 -16.38 -7.25 3.79
CA ASN A 111 -16.96 -7.65 5.08
C ASN A 111 -18.10 -6.71 5.48
N ILE A 112 -18.98 -7.15 6.38
CA ILE A 112 -20.15 -6.39 6.85
C ILE A 112 -20.15 -6.26 8.38
N PHE A 113 -20.62 -5.11 8.87
CA PHE A 113 -20.72 -4.77 10.28
C PHE A 113 -22.10 -4.19 10.59
N LEU A 114 -22.62 -4.50 11.77
CA LEU A 114 -23.88 -4.00 12.33
C LEU A 114 -23.57 -3.20 13.60
N VAL A 115 -24.07 -1.97 13.68
CA VAL A 115 -23.98 -1.13 14.89
C VAL A 115 -25.27 -1.27 15.69
N LYS A 116 -25.16 -1.65 16.97
CA LYS A 116 -26.27 -1.87 17.91
C LYS A 116 -25.97 -1.18 19.24
N GLY A 117 -26.43 0.07 19.41
CA GLY A 117 -26.01 0.90 20.53
C GLY A 117 -24.49 1.01 20.62
N ASN A 118 -23.90 0.61 21.75
CA ASN A 118 -22.44 0.64 21.96
C ASN A 118 -21.69 -0.60 21.45
N THR A 119 -22.36 -1.53 20.76
CA THR A 119 -21.76 -2.78 20.27
C THR A 119 -21.74 -2.79 18.75
N ILE A 120 -20.56 -3.09 18.18
CA ILE A 120 -20.36 -3.33 16.76
C ILE A 120 -20.19 -4.83 16.55
N VAL A 121 -21.06 -5.43 15.76
CA VAL A 121 -21.09 -6.87 15.50
C VAL A 121 -20.65 -7.15 14.06
N THR A 122 -19.78 -8.14 13.87
CA THR A 122 -19.38 -8.65 12.55
C THR A 122 -19.36 -10.18 12.56
N PRO A 123 -19.63 -10.82 11.42
CA PRO A 123 -19.35 -12.24 11.25
C PRO A 123 -17.90 -12.60 11.61
N ALA A 124 -17.71 -13.68 12.37
CA ALA A 124 -16.39 -14.22 12.72
C ALA A 124 -15.72 -14.90 11.52
N THR A 125 -14.40 -14.75 11.38
CA THR A 125 -13.65 -15.34 10.26
C THR A 125 -13.27 -16.80 10.54
N ASN A 126 -14.26 -17.71 10.51
CA ASN A 126 -14.11 -19.14 10.85
C ASN A 126 -14.02 -20.07 9.62
N GLY A 127 -13.63 -19.56 8.45
CA GLY A 127 -13.26 -20.36 7.28
C GLY A 127 -13.94 -19.95 5.97
N THR A 128 -15.20 -19.51 6.02
CA THR A 128 -15.96 -19.04 4.84
C THR A 128 -15.88 -17.55 4.62
N ILE A 129 -15.23 -16.80 5.50
CA ILE A 129 -15.17 -15.33 5.47
C ILE A 129 -13.71 -14.89 5.32
N LEU A 130 -13.44 -14.01 4.36
CA LEU A 130 -12.15 -13.41 4.13
C LEU A 130 -11.78 -12.49 5.28
N ARG A 131 -10.62 -12.73 5.89
CA ARG A 131 -10.07 -11.88 6.95
C ARG A 131 -9.50 -10.59 6.35
N GLY A 132 -10.38 -9.61 6.14
CA GLY A 132 -10.04 -8.34 5.49
C GLY A 132 -9.21 -7.41 6.37
N ILE A 133 -8.17 -6.80 5.79
CA ILE A 133 -7.31 -5.84 6.51
C ILE A 133 -8.07 -4.60 6.98
N ILE A 134 -8.98 -4.05 6.15
CA ILE A 134 -9.80 -2.90 6.58
C ILE A 134 -10.74 -3.30 7.73
N ARG A 135 -11.25 -4.53 7.73
CA ARG A 135 -12.04 -5.07 8.84
C ARG A 135 -11.23 -5.06 10.13
N GLU A 136 -10.00 -5.56 10.11
CA GLU A 136 -9.11 -5.55 11.28
C GLU A 136 -8.84 -4.12 11.77
N SER A 137 -8.47 -3.22 10.85
CA SER A 137 -8.23 -1.82 11.18
C SER A 137 -9.45 -1.14 11.80
N VAL A 138 -10.65 -1.42 11.28
CA VAL A 138 -11.89 -0.86 11.82
C VAL A 138 -12.21 -1.40 13.21
N ILE A 139 -11.97 -2.69 13.46
CA ILE A 139 -12.14 -3.29 14.79
C ILE A 139 -11.21 -2.60 15.80
N GLU A 140 -9.94 -2.41 15.46
CA GLU A 140 -9.00 -1.72 16.35
C GLU A 140 -9.39 -0.26 16.61
N ILE A 141 -9.79 0.48 15.57
CA ILE A 141 -10.26 1.87 15.74
C ILE A 141 -11.52 1.91 16.63
N ALA A 142 -12.46 0.99 16.43
CA ALA A 142 -13.68 0.91 17.23
C ALA A 142 -13.38 0.66 18.72
N LEU A 143 -12.45 -0.23 19.02
CA LEU A 143 -12.00 -0.51 20.38
C LEU A 143 -11.33 0.73 21.02
N ASP A 144 -10.48 1.44 20.27
CA ASP A 144 -9.83 2.67 20.74
C ASP A 144 -10.86 3.79 21.04
N LEU A 145 -12.00 3.79 20.34
CA LEU A 145 -13.12 4.70 20.60
C LEU A 145 -14.04 4.26 21.75
N GLY A 146 -13.81 3.10 22.35
CA GLY A 146 -14.59 2.58 23.48
C GLY A 146 -15.84 1.77 23.08
N TYR A 147 -16.01 1.42 21.81
CA TYR A 147 -17.07 0.49 21.39
C TYR A 147 -16.71 -0.94 21.77
N LYS A 148 -17.73 -1.74 22.10
CA LYS A 148 -17.57 -3.19 22.19
C LYS A 148 -17.61 -3.78 20.78
N VAL A 149 -16.65 -4.65 20.44
CA VAL A 149 -16.69 -5.39 19.17
C VAL A 149 -16.97 -6.86 19.43
N GLU A 150 -17.94 -7.43 18.71
CA GLU A 150 -18.28 -8.86 18.76
C GLU A 150 -18.06 -9.51 17.39
N GLU A 151 -17.10 -10.45 17.34
CA GLU A 151 -16.88 -11.33 16.20
C GLU A 151 -17.58 -12.67 16.48
N ARG A 152 -18.72 -12.93 15.84
CA ARG A 152 -19.52 -14.14 16.08
C ARG A 152 -20.35 -14.55 14.87
N VAL A 153 -21.08 -15.65 14.96
CA VAL A 153 -22.15 -15.96 14.00
C VAL A 153 -23.27 -14.94 14.17
N VAL A 154 -23.75 -14.38 13.06
CA VAL A 154 -24.77 -13.33 13.05
C VAL A 154 -25.99 -13.80 12.25
N PRO A 155 -27.09 -14.20 12.90
CA PRO A 155 -28.35 -14.50 12.23
C PRO A 155 -28.86 -13.34 11.38
N VAL A 156 -29.41 -13.62 10.20
CA VAL A 156 -29.98 -12.62 9.28
C VAL A 156 -31.11 -11.82 9.92
N GLN A 157 -31.80 -12.39 10.92
CA GLN A 157 -32.85 -11.71 11.67
C GLN A 157 -32.30 -10.54 12.50
N GLU A 158 -31.02 -10.55 12.87
CA GLU A 158 -30.38 -9.47 13.62
C GLU A 158 -30.23 -8.18 12.81
N LEU A 159 -30.41 -8.23 11.48
CA LEU A 159 -30.44 -7.04 10.61
C LEU A 159 -31.48 -6.01 11.08
N LYS A 160 -32.64 -6.45 11.57
CA LYS A 160 -33.72 -5.54 12.02
C LYS A 160 -33.39 -4.77 13.31
N GLU A 161 -32.33 -5.17 14.01
CA GLU A 161 -31.91 -4.59 15.30
C GLU A 161 -30.76 -3.59 15.14
N ALA A 162 -30.16 -3.51 13.95
CA ALA A 162 -29.05 -2.61 13.69
C ALA A 162 -29.54 -1.18 13.44
N GLU A 163 -28.84 -0.22 14.02
CA GLU A 163 -29.08 1.21 13.78
C GLU A 163 -28.32 1.72 12.55
N GLU A 164 -27.10 1.21 12.37
CA GLU A 164 -26.25 1.44 11.21
C GLU A 164 -25.72 0.12 10.69
N VAL A 165 -25.50 0.04 9.39
CA VAL A 165 -24.81 -1.07 8.75
C VAL A 165 -23.75 -0.50 7.81
N PHE A 166 -22.58 -1.11 7.79
CA PHE A 166 -21.52 -0.69 6.86
C PHE A 166 -20.70 -1.87 6.37
N CYS A 167 -20.10 -1.69 5.19
CA CYS A 167 -19.20 -2.65 4.57
C CYS A 167 -17.77 -2.14 4.58
N THR A 168 -16.80 -3.06 4.68
CA THR A 168 -15.37 -2.73 4.64
C THR A 168 -14.63 -3.47 3.53
N GLY A 169 -13.77 -2.77 2.80
CA GLY A 169 -12.89 -3.38 1.80
C GLY A 169 -11.89 -2.37 1.23
N THR A 170 -10.72 -2.82 0.75
CA THR A 170 -9.62 -1.93 0.35
C THR A 170 -10.00 -0.88 -0.70
N ALA A 171 -10.86 -1.23 -1.66
CA ALA A 171 -11.28 -0.28 -2.69
C ALA A 171 -12.19 0.81 -2.11
N ALA A 172 -13.18 0.42 -1.31
CA ALA A 172 -14.17 1.33 -0.76
C ALA A 172 -13.77 1.98 0.59
N GLY A 173 -12.77 1.44 1.29
CA GLY A 173 -12.56 1.77 2.70
C GLY A 173 -13.76 1.28 3.51
N ILE A 174 -14.58 2.22 3.99
CA ILE A 174 -15.82 1.98 4.74
C ILE A 174 -16.99 2.58 3.96
N ALA A 175 -17.99 1.76 3.65
CA ALA A 175 -19.16 2.13 2.87
C ALA A 175 -20.43 1.97 3.72
N SER A 176 -21.20 3.03 3.91
CA SER A 176 -22.50 2.95 4.58
C SER A 176 -23.49 2.12 3.76
N VAL A 177 -24.32 1.34 4.44
CA VAL A 177 -25.44 0.59 3.87
C VAL A 177 -26.73 1.28 4.33
N GLY A 178 -27.49 1.82 3.38
CA GLY A 178 -28.75 2.53 3.66
C GLY A 178 -29.95 1.59 3.73
N SER A 179 -29.90 0.45 3.05
CA SER A 179 -30.95 -0.57 3.19
C SER A 179 -30.49 -1.96 2.80
N ILE A 180 -31.10 -2.99 3.40
CA ILE A 180 -30.96 -4.40 3.00
C ILE A 180 -32.35 -4.97 2.76
N THR A 181 -32.55 -5.64 1.62
CA THR A 181 -33.79 -6.36 1.30
C THR A 181 -33.59 -7.87 1.45
N PHE A 182 -34.40 -8.49 2.30
CA PHE A 182 -34.44 -9.94 2.53
C PHE A 182 -35.88 -10.42 2.45
N GLN A 183 -36.17 -11.46 1.65
CA GLN A 183 -37.54 -12.02 1.51
C GLN A 183 -38.61 -10.95 1.20
N ASN A 184 -38.28 -10.02 0.31
CA ASN A 184 -39.11 -8.86 -0.06
C ASN A 184 -39.40 -7.84 1.06
N ILE A 185 -38.79 -8.00 2.23
CA ILE A 185 -38.84 -7.03 3.32
C ILE A 185 -37.58 -6.17 3.24
N ARG A 186 -37.76 -4.86 3.10
CA ARG A 186 -36.68 -3.88 3.07
C ARG A 186 -36.51 -3.26 4.46
N THR A 187 -35.33 -3.42 5.03
CA THR A 187 -34.91 -2.73 6.26
C THR A 187 -34.05 -1.53 5.89
N GLU A 188 -34.33 -0.37 6.47
CA GLU A 188 -33.56 0.86 6.28
C GLU A 188 -32.70 1.18 7.51
N TYR A 189 -31.54 1.78 7.29
CA TYR A 189 -30.55 2.11 8.33
C TYR A 189 -30.20 3.59 8.31
N LYS A 190 -29.71 4.11 9.44
CA LYS A 190 -29.25 5.50 9.54
C LYS A 190 -28.01 5.68 8.65
N VAL A 191 -28.02 6.76 7.87
CA VAL A 191 -26.90 7.20 7.03
C VAL A 191 -26.75 8.71 7.16
N GLY A 192 -25.52 9.21 7.16
CA GLY A 192 -25.24 10.64 7.31
C GLY A 192 -24.13 10.93 8.30
N ASP A 193 -24.02 12.21 8.65
CA ASP A 193 -22.95 12.71 9.49
C ASP A 193 -23.22 12.48 10.98
N GLY A 194 -22.14 12.41 11.79
CA GLY A 194 -22.21 12.18 13.23
C GLY A 194 -22.45 10.72 13.65
N LEU A 195 -22.55 9.81 12.68
CA LEU A 195 -22.77 8.38 12.89
C LEU A 195 -21.45 7.61 13.11
N VAL A 196 -21.54 6.43 13.74
CA VAL A 196 -20.38 5.57 14.04
C VAL A 196 -19.62 5.23 12.78
N THR A 197 -20.33 4.89 11.71
CA THR A 197 -19.76 4.58 10.39
C THR A 197 -18.89 5.71 9.86
N GLN A 198 -19.37 6.96 9.98
CA GLN A 198 -18.65 8.14 9.49
C GLN A 198 -17.43 8.44 10.37
N GLN A 199 -17.54 8.29 11.69
CA GLN A 199 -16.43 8.48 12.63
C GLN A 199 -15.28 7.51 12.34
N LEU A 200 -15.58 6.21 12.22
CA LEU A 200 -14.60 5.17 11.87
C LEU A 200 -13.92 5.47 10.53
N ARG A 201 -14.70 5.91 9.55
CA ARG A 201 -14.20 6.25 8.21
C ARG A 201 -13.24 7.44 8.25
N SER A 202 -13.61 8.51 8.94
CA SER A 202 -12.79 9.72 9.08
C SER A 202 -11.45 9.41 9.74
N ILE A 203 -11.43 8.56 10.77
CA ILE A 203 -10.20 8.14 11.43
C ILE A 203 -9.33 7.31 10.49
N LEU A 204 -9.89 6.28 9.86
CA LEU A 204 -9.15 5.41 8.95
C LEU A 204 -8.54 6.19 7.77
N VAL A 205 -9.34 7.02 7.10
CA VAL A 205 -8.86 7.87 5.99
C VAL A 205 -7.84 8.88 6.49
N GLY A 206 -8.03 9.43 7.69
CA GLY A 206 -7.09 10.36 8.29
C GLY A 206 -5.72 9.74 8.53
N ILE A 207 -5.69 8.49 9.03
CA ILE A 207 -4.46 7.70 9.18
C ILE A 207 -3.82 7.43 7.81
N GLN A 208 -4.60 6.95 6.83
CA GLN A 208 -4.13 6.64 5.48
C GLN A 208 -3.54 7.85 4.74
N THR A 209 -4.08 9.04 4.98
CA THR A 209 -3.65 10.31 4.37
C THR A 209 -2.62 11.08 5.20
N GLY A 210 -2.30 10.59 6.40
CA GLY A 210 -1.37 11.24 7.34
C GLY A 210 -1.91 12.51 8.00
N THR A 211 -3.23 12.75 7.97
CA THR A 211 -3.87 13.87 8.68
C THR A 211 -4.21 13.52 10.12
N ILE A 212 -4.29 12.23 10.46
CA ILE A 212 -4.37 11.71 11.83
C ILE A 212 -3.11 10.91 12.11
N GLN A 213 -2.58 11.03 13.32
CA GLN A 213 -1.38 10.30 13.74
C GLN A 213 -1.64 8.79 13.73
N ASP A 214 -0.79 8.06 13.01
CA ASP A 214 -0.76 6.60 13.03
C ASP A 214 -0.07 6.08 14.30
N THR A 215 -0.86 5.72 15.31
CA THR A 215 -0.42 5.10 16.57
C THR A 215 -0.22 3.59 16.47
N LYS A 216 -0.76 2.95 15.41
CA LYS A 216 -0.74 1.50 15.20
C LYS A 216 0.39 1.04 14.28
N HIS A 217 1.15 1.99 13.73
CA HIS A 217 2.29 1.75 12.83
C HIS A 217 1.90 1.08 11.50
N TRP A 218 0.71 1.38 10.98
CA TRP A 218 0.23 0.89 9.69
C TRP A 218 0.87 1.61 8.48
N ILE A 219 1.45 2.80 8.65
CA ILE A 219 2.05 3.60 7.57
C ILE A 219 3.59 3.53 7.63
N LEU A 220 4.22 2.86 6.65
CA LEU A 220 5.66 2.61 6.63
C LEU A 220 6.54 3.77 6.11
N VAL A 221 6.39 4.20 4.86
CA VAL A 221 7.39 5.08 4.19
C VAL A 221 7.16 6.57 4.48
N LEU A 222 5.91 7.02 4.47
CA LEU A 222 5.60 8.44 4.67
C LEU A 222 5.85 8.89 6.12
N LYS A 223 5.85 7.98 7.10
CA LYS A 223 6.02 8.34 8.51
C LYS A 223 7.45 8.77 8.81
N ALA A 224 8.45 8.05 8.29
CA ALA A 224 9.85 8.42 8.47
C ALA A 224 10.15 9.77 7.80
N LEU A 225 9.71 9.95 6.55
CA LEU A 225 9.90 11.19 5.81
C LEU A 225 9.12 12.36 6.43
N SER A 226 7.88 12.15 6.86
CA SER A 226 7.06 13.17 7.54
C SER A 226 7.67 13.60 8.87
N ARG A 227 8.16 12.64 9.68
CA ARG A 227 8.88 12.91 10.94
C ARG A 227 10.20 13.65 10.71
N ALA A 228 10.91 13.33 9.63
CA ALA A 228 12.14 14.04 9.26
C ALA A 228 11.82 15.49 8.91
N LYS A 229 10.80 15.71 8.05
CA LYS A 229 10.34 17.04 7.64
C LYS A 229 9.83 17.88 8.81
N SER A 230 9.07 17.31 9.75
CA SER A 230 8.60 18.04 10.93
C SER A 230 9.73 18.47 11.87
N ARG A 231 10.91 17.84 11.76
CA ARG A 231 12.14 18.20 12.49
C ARG A 231 13.10 19.07 11.68
N GLY A 232 12.69 19.54 10.49
CA GLY A 232 13.50 20.41 9.63
C GLY A 232 14.47 19.70 8.68
N PHE A 233 14.38 18.38 8.56
CA PHE A 233 15.18 17.62 7.59
C PHE A 233 14.46 17.51 6.23
N SER A 234 15.22 17.53 5.14
CA SER A 234 14.67 17.42 3.77
C SER A 234 14.27 15.99 3.40
N ASP A 235 15.02 15.01 3.91
CA ASP A 235 14.86 13.59 3.59
C ASP A 235 15.27 12.70 4.78
N VAL A 236 15.16 11.38 4.62
CA VAL A 236 15.60 10.34 5.54
C VAL A 236 16.56 9.39 4.84
N LEU A 237 17.62 9.00 5.56
CA LEU A 237 18.48 7.88 5.21
C LEU A 237 18.06 6.65 6.03
N TYR A 238 17.87 5.52 5.37
CA TYR A 238 17.53 4.26 6.01
C TYR A 238 18.79 3.47 6.37
N LEU A 239 18.74 2.85 7.55
CA LEU A 239 19.70 1.86 7.97
C LEU A 239 19.07 0.47 7.89
N ASP A 240 19.93 -0.53 7.77
CA ASP A 240 19.54 -1.92 7.71
C ASP A 240 18.63 -2.32 8.88
N SER A 241 17.59 -3.08 8.58
CA SER A 241 16.55 -3.42 9.56
C SER A 241 17.06 -4.30 10.71
N VAL A 242 18.16 -5.03 10.51
CA VAL A 242 18.65 -6.07 11.42
C VAL A 242 19.59 -5.48 12.47
N LYS A 243 20.68 -4.87 12.01
CA LYS A 243 21.77 -4.35 12.83
C LYS A 243 21.61 -2.85 13.08
N LYS A 244 20.82 -2.13 12.28
CA LYS A 244 20.58 -0.68 12.38
C LYS A 244 21.87 0.13 12.39
N LYS A 245 22.83 -0.29 11.56
CA LYS A 245 24.19 0.27 11.51
C LYS A 245 24.69 0.49 10.10
N TYR A 246 24.14 -0.20 9.12
CA TYR A 246 24.58 -0.13 7.74
C TYR A 246 23.59 0.69 6.91
N LEU A 247 24.12 1.63 6.11
CA LEU A 247 23.33 2.47 5.21
C LEU A 247 22.70 1.62 4.09
N GLU A 248 21.42 1.86 3.79
CA GLU A 248 20.71 1.26 2.66
C GLU A 248 20.45 2.28 1.55
N GLU A 249 19.46 3.16 1.71
CA GLU A 249 19.09 4.18 0.72
C GLU A 249 18.41 5.39 1.38
N ALA A 250 18.23 6.47 0.62
CA ALA A 250 17.36 7.58 1.03
C ALA A 250 15.89 7.26 0.67
N SER A 251 14.94 8.14 1.01
CA SER A 251 13.51 7.84 0.78
C SER A 251 13.12 7.58 -0.67
N SER A 252 13.89 8.08 -1.63
CA SER A 252 13.57 7.98 -3.07
C SER A 252 14.80 7.88 -3.98
N CYS A 253 15.99 7.66 -3.43
CA CYS A 253 17.23 7.64 -4.19
C CYS A 253 18.33 6.80 -3.53
N ASN A 254 19.23 6.28 -4.36
CA ASN A 254 20.44 5.62 -3.89
C ASN A 254 21.43 6.66 -3.37
N VAL A 255 22.31 6.25 -2.48
CA VAL A 255 23.28 7.11 -1.79
C VAL A 255 24.69 6.64 -2.08
N PHE A 256 25.59 7.59 -2.24
CA PHE A 256 27.01 7.40 -2.47
C PHE A 256 27.82 8.21 -1.45
N VAL A 257 28.92 7.63 -1.02
CA VAL A 257 29.81 8.14 0.01
C VAL A 257 31.22 8.17 -0.55
N ILE A 258 31.89 9.32 -0.47
CA ILE A 258 33.24 9.51 -1.02
C ILE A 258 34.23 9.68 0.12
N LYS A 259 35.33 8.92 0.05
CA LYS A 259 36.51 9.11 0.90
C LYS A 259 37.77 9.03 0.05
N GLY A 260 38.48 10.15 -0.09
CA GLY A 260 39.62 10.27 -0.99
C GLY A 260 39.26 9.95 -2.44
N ARG A 261 39.82 8.87 -3.00
CA ARG A 261 39.55 8.41 -4.38
C ARG A 261 38.55 7.26 -4.48
N THR A 262 37.98 6.85 -3.35
CA THR A 262 37.03 5.74 -3.31
C THR A 262 35.60 6.27 -3.22
N ILE A 263 34.74 5.86 -4.15
CA ILE A 263 33.31 6.12 -4.14
C ILE A 263 32.61 4.83 -3.75
N SER A 264 32.00 4.82 -2.57
CA SER A 264 31.28 3.67 -2.06
C SER A 264 29.77 3.87 -2.13
N THR A 265 29.03 2.80 -2.41
CA THR A 265 27.56 2.78 -2.32
C THR A 265 27.10 1.46 -1.70
N PRO A 266 25.96 1.42 -1.00
CA PRO A 266 25.42 0.17 -0.47
C PRO A 266 25.25 -0.88 -1.58
N ALA A 267 25.64 -2.13 -1.30
CA ALA A 267 25.51 -3.23 -2.24
C ALA A 267 24.03 -3.64 -2.41
N THR A 268 23.62 -3.99 -3.64
CA THR A 268 22.21 -4.28 -4.00
C THR A 268 21.79 -5.73 -3.73
N ASN A 269 22.56 -6.46 -2.92
CA ASN A 269 22.27 -7.83 -2.53
C ASN A 269 21.21 -7.89 -1.40
N GLY A 270 20.03 -7.34 -1.65
CA GLY A 270 18.95 -7.35 -0.66
C GLY A 270 17.81 -6.38 -0.97
N THR A 271 17.59 -5.44 -0.06
CA THR A 271 16.45 -4.51 -0.01
C THR A 271 16.62 -3.27 -0.90
N ILE A 272 17.80 -3.09 -1.50
CA ILE A 272 18.22 -1.85 -2.17
C ILE A 272 18.04 -1.99 -3.69
N LEU A 273 17.40 -1.00 -4.30
CA LEU A 273 17.18 -0.98 -5.75
C LEU A 273 18.48 -0.65 -6.51
N GLU A 274 18.75 -1.38 -7.60
CA GLU A 274 19.99 -1.21 -8.39
C GLU A 274 20.13 0.13 -9.09
N GLY A 275 19.02 0.76 -9.52
CA GLY A 275 18.96 2.10 -10.12
C GLY A 275 19.75 2.27 -11.42
N ILE A 276 19.08 2.61 -12.54
CA ILE A 276 19.78 2.89 -13.81
C ILE A 276 20.75 4.09 -13.68
N THR A 277 20.30 5.18 -13.04
CA THR A 277 21.15 6.35 -12.78
C THR A 277 22.35 6.01 -11.89
N ARG A 278 22.14 5.17 -10.86
CA ARG A 278 23.20 4.66 -9.98
C ARG A 278 24.26 3.93 -10.80
N LYS A 279 23.83 2.98 -11.64
CA LYS A 279 24.72 2.23 -12.54
C LYS A 279 25.52 3.16 -13.46
N SER A 280 24.85 4.09 -14.15
CA SER A 280 25.54 5.05 -15.03
C SER A 280 26.58 5.89 -14.30
N VAL A 281 26.28 6.35 -13.09
CA VAL A 281 27.22 7.14 -12.28
C VAL A 281 28.43 6.32 -11.84
N MET A 282 28.25 5.04 -11.48
CA MET A 282 29.37 4.15 -11.16
C MET A 282 30.30 3.94 -12.36
N GLU A 283 29.74 3.79 -13.56
CA GLU A 283 30.53 3.64 -14.79
C GLU A 283 31.29 4.93 -15.13
N ILE A 284 30.64 6.10 -15.05
CA ILE A 284 31.30 7.40 -15.25
C ILE A 284 32.43 7.61 -14.23
N ALA A 285 32.18 7.30 -12.96
CA ALA A 285 33.19 7.45 -11.91
C ALA A 285 34.41 6.56 -12.16
N SER A 286 34.17 5.31 -12.59
CA SER A 286 35.26 4.38 -12.94
C SER A 286 36.07 4.88 -14.14
N ASP A 287 35.42 5.41 -15.18
CA ASP A 287 36.08 6.00 -16.35
C ASP A 287 36.93 7.23 -15.98
N GLN A 288 36.56 7.97 -14.93
CA GLN A 288 37.31 9.10 -14.39
C GLN A 288 38.42 8.69 -13.40
N GLY A 289 38.64 7.39 -13.19
CA GLY A 289 39.71 6.84 -12.36
C GLY A 289 39.42 6.80 -10.86
N TYR A 290 38.15 6.91 -10.45
CA TYR A 290 37.75 6.61 -9.08
C TYR A 290 37.63 5.11 -8.85
N GLU A 291 37.95 4.67 -7.63
CA GLU A 291 37.67 3.30 -7.19
C GLU A 291 36.21 3.22 -6.73
N VAL A 292 35.36 2.53 -7.50
CA VAL A 292 33.94 2.38 -7.17
C VAL A 292 33.70 1.05 -6.45
N VAL A 293 33.14 1.11 -5.25
CA VAL A 293 32.96 -0.07 -4.38
C VAL A 293 31.50 -0.20 -3.93
N GLU A 294 30.91 -1.34 -4.27
CA GLU A 294 29.61 -1.75 -3.71
C GLU A 294 29.85 -2.58 -2.45
N LYS A 295 29.49 -2.05 -1.27
CA LYS A 295 29.70 -2.74 0.01
C LYS A 295 28.66 -2.36 1.05
N ALA A 296 28.53 -3.16 2.11
CA ALA A 296 27.79 -2.72 3.29
C ALA A 296 28.52 -1.54 3.93
N LEU A 297 27.89 -0.35 3.91
CA LEU A 297 28.48 0.89 4.42
C LEU A 297 28.07 1.13 5.86
N HIS A 298 29.01 1.12 6.80
CA HIS A 298 28.70 1.45 8.18
C HIS A 298 28.39 2.94 8.32
N VAL A 299 27.45 3.31 9.20
CA VAL A 299 27.03 4.70 9.41
C VAL A 299 28.23 5.60 9.77
N ASP A 300 29.21 5.08 10.51
CA ASP A 300 30.42 5.84 10.84
C ASP A 300 31.25 6.22 9.62
N GLU A 301 31.27 5.39 8.56
CA GLU A 301 31.93 5.72 7.29
C GLU A 301 31.21 6.87 6.58
N VAL A 302 29.88 6.94 6.69
CA VAL A 302 29.08 8.06 6.16
C VAL A 302 29.41 9.33 6.94
N MET A 303 29.50 9.23 8.26
CA MET A 303 29.78 10.38 9.14
C MET A 303 31.22 10.90 9.06
N ASP A 304 32.16 10.12 8.49
CA ASP A 304 33.56 10.49 8.24
C ASP A 304 33.84 10.81 6.76
N ALA A 305 32.82 10.79 5.89
CA ALA A 305 33.01 11.00 4.46
C ALA A 305 33.42 12.42 4.09
N ASP A 306 34.14 12.56 2.99
CA ASP A 306 34.54 13.87 2.45
C ASP A 306 33.37 14.50 1.67
N GLU A 307 32.62 13.68 0.93
CA GLU A 307 31.44 14.09 0.16
C GLU A 307 30.38 12.98 0.17
N VAL A 308 29.10 13.37 0.14
CA VAL A 308 27.96 12.45 0.01
C VAL A 308 27.03 12.99 -1.06
N PHE A 309 26.52 12.11 -1.91
CA PHE A 309 25.54 12.49 -2.94
C PHE A 309 24.50 11.38 -3.16
N CYS A 310 23.38 11.75 -3.75
CA CYS A 310 22.30 10.85 -4.08
C CYS A 310 22.09 10.74 -5.60
N THR A 311 21.60 9.58 -6.05
CA THR A 311 21.21 9.37 -7.44
C THR A 311 19.81 8.79 -7.58
N GLY A 312 19.06 9.22 -8.57
CA GLY A 312 17.76 8.65 -8.90
C GLY A 312 17.09 9.36 -10.06
N THR A 313 16.03 8.77 -10.61
CA THR A 313 15.38 9.27 -11.84
C THR A 313 14.90 10.72 -11.73
N ALA A 314 14.29 11.10 -10.60
CA ALA A 314 13.79 12.46 -10.40
C ALA A 314 14.86 13.44 -9.91
N VAL A 315 15.84 12.94 -9.14
CA VAL A 315 16.86 13.76 -8.48
C VAL A 315 18.12 13.94 -9.34
N GLY A 316 18.31 13.09 -10.35
CA GLY A 316 19.52 13.04 -11.16
C GLY A 316 20.71 12.58 -10.32
N VAL A 317 21.71 13.45 -10.21
CA VAL A 317 22.84 13.32 -9.29
C VAL A 317 22.84 14.60 -8.45
N ALA A 318 22.62 14.50 -7.14
CA ALA A 318 22.44 15.66 -6.27
C ALA A 318 23.31 15.56 -5.01
N PRO A 319 23.98 16.66 -4.61
CA PRO A 319 24.82 16.65 -3.44
C PRO A 319 23.99 16.61 -2.16
N VAL A 320 24.55 15.98 -1.12
CA VAL A 320 23.98 15.99 0.24
C VAL A 320 24.80 16.94 1.09
N GLY A 321 24.24 18.11 1.43
CA GLY A 321 24.98 19.12 2.19
C GLY A 321 25.21 18.76 3.65
N THR A 322 24.26 18.10 4.32
CA THR A 322 24.43 17.71 5.73
C THR A 322 23.69 16.42 6.07
N ILE A 323 24.26 15.60 6.95
CA ILE A 323 23.61 14.44 7.56
C ILE A 323 23.62 14.60 9.08
N THR A 324 22.53 14.20 9.74
CA THR A 324 22.45 14.17 11.20
C THR A 324 22.15 12.75 11.68
N TYR A 325 23.02 12.22 12.53
CA TYR A 325 22.88 10.90 13.14
C TYR A 325 23.16 10.98 14.64
N GLN A 326 22.25 10.49 15.46
CA GLN A 326 22.35 10.53 16.94
C GLN A 326 22.73 11.94 17.47
N ASP A 327 22.04 12.97 16.96
CA ASP A 327 22.25 14.39 17.28
C ASP A 327 23.61 14.98 16.88
N LYS A 328 24.49 14.18 16.25
CA LYS A 328 25.70 14.67 15.59
C LYS A 328 25.38 15.05 14.14
N ARG A 329 25.58 16.31 13.79
CA ARG A 329 25.46 16.83 12.42
C ARG A 329 26.84 16.94 11.78
N VAL A 330 26.95 16.47 10.54
CA VAL A 330 28.14 16.60 9.68
C VAL A 330 27.73 17.38 8.44
N GLU A 331 28.61 18.27 8.00
CA GLU A 331 28.48 19.04 6.76
C GLU A 331 29.47 18.50 5.74
N TYR A 332 29.04 18.41 4.48
CA TYR A 332 29.83 17.89 3.38
C TYR A 332 30.06 18.96 2.31
N GLU A 333 31.09 18.76 1.49
CA GLU A 333 31.37 19.64 0.37
C GLU A 333 30.32 19.50 -0.75
N THR A 334 29.75 20.61 -1.21
CA THR A 334 28.73 20.64 -2.28
C THR A 334 29.03 21.66 -3.39
N GLY A 335 30.28 22.13 -3.48
CA GLY A 335 30.68 23.17 -4.43
C GLY A 335 30.73 22.70 -5.88
N ASP A 336 30.95 23.63 -6.82
CA ASP A 336 31.04 23.33 -8.26
C ASP A 336 32.22 22.41 -8.61
N GLU A 337 33.24 22.38 -7.76
CA GLU A 337 34.41 21.51 -7.90
C GLU A 337 34.22 20.11 -7.29
N SER A 338 33.06 19.84 -6.67
CA SER A 338 32.79 18.56 -6.03
C SER A 338 32.70 17.41 -7.03
N VAL A 339 32.95 16.19 -6.56
CA VAL A 339 32.87 14.99 -7.40
C VAL A 339 31.43 14.80 -7.87
N CYS A 340 30.42 15.05 -7.03
CA CYS A 340 29.02 15.01 -7.42
C CYS A 340 28.73 15.91 -8.63
N GLN A 341 29.23 17.16 -8.65
CA GLN A 341 28.97 18.07 -9.77
C GLN A 341 29.69 17.64 -11.05
N LYS A 342 30.90 17.08 -10.93
CA LYS A 342 31.64 16.50 -12.06
C LYS A 342 30.90 15.30 -12.67
N LEU A 343 30.43 14.38 -11.83
CA LEU A 343 29.65 13.22 -12.27
C LEU A 343 28.30 13.63 -12.89
N ARG A 344 27.62 14.60 -12.26
CA ARG A 344 26.38 15.17 -12.79
C ARG A 344 26.57 15.80 -14.16
N SER A 345 27.61 16.62 -14.32
CA SER A 345 27.92 17.31 -15.57
C SER A 345 28.16 16.34 -16.72
N VAL A 346 28.89 15.24 -16.45
CA VAL A 346 29.12 14.21 -17.46
C VAL A 346 27.83 13.46 -17.81
N LEU A 347 27.07 13.03 -16.82
CA LEU A 347 25.81 12.31 -17.07
C LEU A 347 24.81 13.15 -17.85
N VAL A 348 24.61 14.42 -17.45
CA VAL A 348 23.72 15.35 -18.15
C VAL A 348 24.25 15.63 -19.55
N GLY A 349 25.56 15.84 -19.71
CA GLY A 349 26.15 16.08 -21.01
C GLY A 349 25.95 14.93 -22.00
N ILE A 350 26.02 13.68 -21.53
CA ILE A 350 25.67 12.50 -22.33
C ILE A 350 24.18 12.54 -22.69
N GLN A 351 23.30 12.76 -21.71
CA GLN A 351 21.85 12.82 -21.91
C GLN A 351 21.40 13.92 -22.90
N THR A 352 22.10 15.05 -22.92
CA THR A 352 21.80 16.19 -23.81
C THR A 352 22.58 16.13 -25.13
N GLY A 353 23.47 15.15 -25.31
CA GLY A 353 24.30 15.00 -26.51
C GLY A 353 25.47 16.00 -26.63
N SER A 354 25.83 16.70 -25.56
CA SER A 354 27.02 17.57 -25.55
C SER A 354 28.32 16.81 -25.22
N ILE A 355 28.19 15.59 -24.69
CA ILE A 355 29.27 14.63 -24.50
C ILE A 355 28.89 13.37 -25.28
N GLU A 356 29.86 12.79 -25.99
CA GLU A 356 29.66 11.56 -26.73
C GLU A 356 29.26 10.40 -25.81
N ASP A 357 28.21 9.69 -26.18
CA ASP A 357 27.77 8.49 -25.47
C ASP A 357 28.57 7.26 -25.92
N THR A 358 29.61 6.93 -25.17
CA THR A 358 30.44 5.74 -25.42
C THR A 358 29.84 4.45 -24.86
N LYS A 359 28.71 4.53 -24.16
CA LYS A 359 28.08 3.40 -23.44
C LYS A 359 26.76 2.95 -24.08
N GLY A 360 26.24 3.69 -25.05
CA GLY A 360 24.99 3.37 -25.75
C GLY A 360 23.74 3.52 -24.87
N TRP A 361 23.76 4.47 -23.93
CA TRP A 361 22.63 4.82 -23.07
C TRP A 361 21.58 5.68 -23.76
N VAL A 362 21.94 6.42 -24.78
CA VAL A 362 21.09 7.37 -25.50
C VAL A 362 20.78 6.83 -26.90
N THR A 363 19.52 6.99 -27.30
CA THR A 363 19.06 6.71 -28.66
C THR A 363 18.36 7.95 -29.17
N CYS A 364 18.77 8.44 -30.35
CA CYS A 364 18.05 9.49 -31.05
C CYS A 364 16.68 8.95 -31.50
N ILE A 365 15.62 9.60 -31.06
CA ILE A 365 14.26 9.33 -31.54
C ILE A 365 14.02 10.32 -32.68
N ASN A 366 14.02 9.82 -33.91
CA ASN A 366 13.71 10.59 -35.13
C ASN A 366 12.21 10.84 -35.28
#